data_AF-A0A645J8U5-F1
#
_entry.id   AF-A0A645J8U5-F1
#
_cell.length_a   1.000
_cell.length_b   1.000
_cell.length_c   1.000
_cell.angle_alpha   90.00
_cell.angle_beta   90.00
_cell.angle_gamma   90.00
#
_symmetry.space_group_name_H-M   'P 1'
#
loop_
_entity.id
_entity.type
_entity.pdbx_description
1 polymer ?
#
loop_
_entity_poly.entity_id
_entity_poly.type
_entity_poly.pdbx_seq_one_letter_code
_entity_poly.pdbx_strand_id
1 'polypeptide(L)' 'MNKSAERSPYYGFVFDASNVVNEMTALTNVVKQYYPGLVCGSLDPDEAIPEFIKALKDAGVDTVVAEKQKQLDAWIAANQ' A
#
# COMPACT_ATOMS: atom_id res chain seq x y z
N MET A 1 28.91 -3.12 10.46
CA MET A 1 27.47 -3.24 10.73
C MET A 1 27.14 -2.30 11.87
N ASN A 2 26.26 -1.32 11.65
CA ASN A 2 25.92 -0.32 12.67
C ASN A 2 24.97 -0.97 13.69
N LYS A 3 25.43 -1.19 14.93
CA LYS A 3 24.69 -1.91 15.99
C LYS A 3 23.59 -1.07 16.66
N SER A 4 23.29 0.10 16.11
CA SER A 4 22.37 1.11 16.63
C SER A 4 21.17 1.40 15.72
N ALA A 5 20.92 0.57 14.70
CA ALA A 5 19.72 0.69 13.88
C ALA A 5 18.51 0.10 14.63
N GLU A 6 17.60 0.97 15.06
CA GLU A 6 16.30 0.54 15.58
C GLU A 6 15.53 -0.21 14.48
N ARG A 7 15.02 -1.40 14.81
CA ARG A 7 14.18 -2.17 13.89
C ARG A 7 12.76 -1.64 13.97
N SER A 8 12.06 -1.66 12.82
CA SER A 8 10.63 -1.36 12.78
C SER A 8 9.86 -2.25 13.78
N PRO A 9 8.86 -1.71 14.50
CA PRO A 9 7.96 -2.50 15.35
C PRO A 9 7.27 -3.65 14.61
N TYR A 10 7.17 -3.55 13.28
CA TYR A 10 6.52 -4.55 12.43
C TYR A 10 7.53 -5.41 11.64
N TYR A 11 8.81 -5.39 12.05
CA TYR A 11 9.84 -6.20 11.41
C TYR A 11 9.51 -7.70 11.54
N GLY A 12 9.28 -8.36 10.40
CA GLY A 12 8.91 -9.78 10.33
C GLY A 12 7.45 -10.04 9.92
N PHE A 13 6.59 -9.01 9.89
CA PHE A 13 5.27 -9.13 9.32
C PHE A 13 5.34 -9.26 7.78
N VAL A 14 4.60 -10.23 7.24
CA VAL A 14 4.44 -10.42 5.79
C VAL A 14 2.95 -10.46 5.50
N PHE A 15 2.49 -9.56 4.62
CA PHE A 15 1.10 -9.50 4.20
C PHE A 15 0.76 -10.65 3.25
N ASP A 16 -0.33 -11.37 3.52
CA ASP A 16 -0.93 -12.32 2.61
C ASP A 16 -2.04 -11.65 1.78
N ALA A 17 -1.80 -11.50 0.48
CA ALA A 17 -2.73 -10.89 -0.44
C ALA A 17 -3.79 -11.86 -1.01
N SER A 18 -3.80 -13.13 -0.60
CA SER A 18 -4.68 -14.18 -1.15
C SER A 18 -6.17 -13.78 -1.15
N ASN A 19 -6.62 -13.06 -0.12
CA ASN A 19 -8.01 -12.61 0.01
C ASN A 19 -8.37 -11.37 -0.83
N VAL A 20 -7.38 -10.68 -1.42
CA VAL A 20 -7.56 -9.40 -2.13
C VAL A 20 -6.78 -9.34 -3.45
N VAL A 21 -6.57 -10.48 -4.10
CA VAL A 21 -5.78 -10.59 -5.34
C VAL A 21 -6.33 -9.73 -6.47
N ASN A 22 -7.65 -9.61 -6.56
CA ASN A 22 -8.32 -8.83 -7.60
C ASN A 22 -8.05 -7.33 -7.43
N GLU A 23 -8.20 -6.82 -6.22
CA GLU A 23 -7.91 -5.44 -5.83
C GLU A 23 -6.43 -5.14 -6.03
N MET A 24 -5.53 -6.04 -5.62
CA MET A 24 -4.09 -5.89 -5.85
C MET A 24 -3.75 -5.75 -7.33
N THR A 25 -4.44 -6.50 -8.20
CA THR A 25 -4.28 -6.40 -9.66
C THR A 25 -4.77 -5.06 -10.19
N ALA A 26 -5.97 -4.63 -9.77
CA ALA A 26 -6.54 -3.34 -10.17
C ALA A 26 -5.66 -2.16 -9.72
N LEU A 27 -5.21 -2.17 -8.46
CA LEU A 27 -4.32 -1.15 -7.89
C LEU A 27 -2.99 -1.09 -8.62
N THR A 28 -2.43 -2.23 -9.01
CA THR A 28 -1.18 -2.28 -9.79
C THR A 28 -1.31 -1.50 -11.11
N ASN A 29 -2.45 -1.62 -11.79
CA ASN A 29 -2.69 -0.89 -13.04
C ASN A 29 -2.82 0.61 -12.80
N VAL A 30 -3.55 1.02 -11.75
CA VAL A 30 -3.67 2.44 -11.37
C VAL A 30 -2.29 3.02 -11.03
N VAL A 31 -1.49 2.35 -10.21
CA VAL A 31 -0.13 2.80 -9.88
C VAL A 31 0.74 2.94 -11.13
N LYS A 32 0.71 1.97 -12.05
CA LYS A 32 1.47 2.05 -13.31
C LYS A 32 1.09 3.25 -14.17
N GLN A 33 -0.17 3.66 -14.14
CA GLN A 33 -0.68 4.79 -14.92
C GLN A 33 -0.22 6.14 -14.38
N TYR A 34 -0.25 6.35 -13.06
CA TYR A 34 -0.03 7.68 -12.46
C TYR A 34 1.36 7.87 -11.84
N TYR A 35 1.90 6.83 -11.19
CA TYR A 35 3.09 6.97 -10.35
C TYR A 35 4.34 7.47 -11.10
N PRO A 36 4.67 6.98 -12.32
CA PRO A 36 5.85 7.47 -13.03
C PRO A 36 5.81 8.98 -13.28
N GLY A 37 4.66 9.48 -13.76
CA GLY A 37 4.45 10.90 -14.05
C GLY A 37 4.47 11.79 -12.81
N LEU A 38 3.90 11.32 -11.71
CA LEU A 38 3.93 12.01 -10.41
C LEU A 38 5.36 12.09 -9.84
N VAL A 39 6.13 11.01 -9.91
CA VAL A 39 7.49 10.98 -9.34
C VAL A 39 8.51 11.76 -10.17
N CYS A 40 8.40 11.76 -11.50
CA CYS A 40 9.30 12.53 -12.35
C CYS A 40 8.86 14.00 -12.54
N GLY A 41 7.72 14.40 -11.95
CA GLY A 41 7.19 15.77 -12.06
C GLY A 41 6.65 16.12 -13.45
N SER A 42 6.26 15.12 -14.25
CA SER A 42 5.65 15.34 -15.58
C SER A 42 4.13 15.55 -15.51
N LEU A 43 3.51 15.25 -14.38
CA LEU A 43 2.10 15.53 -14.10
C LEU A 43 1.98 16.66 -13.08
N ASP A 44 0.97 17.53 -13.24
CA ASP A 44 0.64 18.54 -12.25
C ASP A 44 0.09 17.84 -10.99
N PRO A 45 0.74 17.98 -9.81
CA PRO A 45 0.28 17.33 -8.59
C PRO A 45 -1.10 17.82 -8.13
N ASP A 46 -1.48 19.07 -8.40
CA ASP A 46 -2.76 19.62 -7.94
C ASP A 46 -3.95 18.99 -8.67
N GLU A 47 -3.74 18.50 -9.89
CA GLU A 47 -4.75 17.78 -10.68
C GLU A 47 -4.61 16.26 -10.55
N ALA A 48 -3.39 15.74 -10.71
CA ALA A 48 -3.16 14.30 -10.83
C ALA A 48 -3.23 13.55 -9.49
N ILE A 49 -2.93 14.18 -8.35
CA ILE A 49 -3.04 13.52 -7.04
C ILE A 49 -4.51 13.23 -6.69
N PRO A 50 -5.46 14.18 -6.79
CA PRO A 50 -6.88 13.89 -6.58
C PRO A 50 -7.42 12.76 -7.47
N GLU A 51 -7.06 12.76 -8.76
CA GLU A 51 -7.45 11.72 -9.71
C GLU A 51 -6.86 10.36 -9.35
N PHE A 52 -5.57 10.32 -9.00
CA PHE A 52 -4.90 9.10 -8.57
C PHE A 52 -5.53 8.51 -7.31
N ILE A 53 -5.82 9.34 -6.30
CA ILE A 53 -6.49 8.91 -5.07
C ILE A 53 -7.88 8.35 -5.38
N LYS A 54 -8.65 9.02 -6.26
CA LYS A 54 -9.96 8.52 -6.67
C LYS A 54 -9.84 7.16 -7.36
N ALA A 55 -8.90 7.02 -8.31
CA ALA A 55 -8.68 5.77 -9.03
C ALA A 55 -8.25 4.63 -8.10
N LEU A 56 -7.42 4.91 -7.08
CA LEU A 56 -7.04 3.94 -6.05
C LEU A 56 -8.26 3.49 -5.22
N LYS A 57 -9.13 4.42 -4.83
CA LYS A 57 -10.37 4.10 -4.10
C LYS A 57 -11.32 3.27 -4.94
N ASP A 58 -11.56 3.65 -6.19
CA ASP A 58 -12.39 2.90 -7.13
C ASP A 58 -11.82 1.48 -7.39
N ALA A 59 -10.50 1.33 -7.34
CA ALA A 59 -9.80 0.04 -7.47
C ALA A 59 -9.77 -0.80 -6.17
N GLY A 60 -10.36 -0.31 -5.08
CA GLY A 60 -10.50 -1.07 -3.83
C GLY A 60 -9.33 -0.94 -2.85
N VAL A 61 -8.57 0.16 -2.87
CA VAL A 61 -7.46 0.38 -1.91
C VAL A 61 -7.90 0.25 -0.45
N ASP A 62 -9.11 0.72 -0.13
CA ASP A 62 -9.64 0.69 1.24
C ASP A 62 -9.85 -0.76 1.72
N THR A 63 -10.28 -1.66 0.84
CA THR A 63 -10.42 -3.10 1.12
C THR A 63 -9.06 -3.73 1.44
N VAL A 64 -8.03 -3.41 0.64
CA VAL A 64 -6.67 -3.93 0.86
C VAL A 64 -6.08 -3.40 2.17
N VAL A 65 -6.31 -2.12 2.49
CA VAL A 65 -5.87 -1.51 3.75
C VAL A 65 -6.54 -2.18 4.95
N ALA A 66 -7.85 -2.43 4.88
CA ALA A 66 -8.58 -3.11 5.95
C ALA A 66 -8.07 -4.54 6.19
N GLU A 67 -7.84 -5.31 5.12
CA GLU A 67 -7.30 -6.68 5.23
C GLU A 67 -5.86 -6.69 5.77
N LYS A 68 -5.02 -5.76 5.32
CA LYS A 68 -3.66 -5.58 5.88
C LYS A 68 -3.70 -5.28 7.37
N GLN A 69 -4.58 -4.37 7.80
CA GLN A 69 -4.70 -4.00 9.22
C GLN A 69 -5.13 -5.20 10.06
N LYS A 70 -6.15 -5.94 9.61
CA LYS A 70 -6.60 -7.17 10.28
C LYS A 70 -5.48 -8.20 10.44
N GLN A 71 -4.69 -8.44 9.39
CA GLN A 71 -3.58 -9.38 9.46
C GLN A 71 -2.45 -8.88 10.37
N LEU A 72 -2.16 -7.58 10.34
CA LEU A 72 -1.17 -6.97 11.21
C LEU A 72 -1.59 -7.07 12.68
N ASP A 73 -2.85 -6.77 13.00
CA ASP A 73 -3.37 -6.87 14.37
C ASP A 73 -3.28 -8.31 14.90
N ALA A 74 -3.66 -9.29 14.07
CA ALA A 74 -3.53 -10.70 14.42
C ALA A 74 -2.06 -11.12 14.64
N TRP A 75 -1.14 -10.63 13.79
CA TRP A 75 0.28 -10.89 13.95
C TRP A 75 0.84 -10.26 15.22
N ILE A 76 0.49 -9.01 15.54
CA ILE A 76 0.92 -8.35 16.78
C ILE A 76 0.43 -9.14 17.99
N ALA A 77 -0.85 -9.54 18.01
CA ALA A 77 -1.42 -10.32 19.11
C ALA A 77 -0.73 -11.70 19.29
N ALA A 78 -0.25 -12.30 18.21
CA ALA A 78 0.47 -13.58 18.24
C ALA A 78 1.96 -13.47 18.60
N ASN A 79 2.53 -12.26 18.53
CA ASN A 79 3.96 -11.99 18.77
C ASN A 79 4.19 -11.01 19.94
N GLN A 80 3.18 -10.83 20.80
CA GLN A 80 3.29 -10.15 22.10
C GLN A 80 3.91 -11.06 23.16
#